data_AF-A0A6N8E942-F1
#
_entry.id   AF-A0A6N8E942-F1
#
_cell.length_a   1.000
_cell.length_b   1.000
_cell.length_c   1.000
_cell.angle_alpha   90.00
_cell.angle_beta   90.00
_cell.angle_gamma   90.00
#
_symmetry.space_group_name_H-M   'P 1'
#
loop_
_entity.id
_entity.type
_entity.pdbx_description
1 polymer ?
#
loop_
_entity_poly.entity_id
_entity_poly.type
_entity_poly.pdbx_seq_one_letter_code
_entity_poly.pdbx_strand_id
1 'polypeptide(L)'
;TGILQSMASRAAFLQDPAHRIRFVYTPKHCSWLNQVEIWFGILTRRLLKRARFASTDELKQRILAFIDFFNQTLAKPFRWTYIGKPLMA
;
A
#
# COMPACT_ATOMS: atom_id res chain seq x y z
N THR A 1 8.80 21.94 -22.51
CA THR A 1 9.20 22.58 -21.24
C THR A 1 8.21 22.20 -20.16
N GLY A 2 8.61 22.24 -18.89
CA GLY A 2 7.71 22.01 -17.76
C GLY A 2 8.06 20.81 -16.90
N ILE A 3 7.29 20.63 -15.83
CA ILE A 3 7.56 19.66 -14.75
C ILE A 3 7.66 18.21 -15.26
N LEU A 4 6.89 17.83 -16.28
CA LEU A 4 6.84 16.47 -16.82
C LEU A 4 7.89 16.16 -17.90
N GLN A 5 8.76 17.11 -18.24
CA GLN A 5 9.69 16.98 -19.37
C GLN A 5 10.75 15.88 -19.17
N SER A 6 11.25 15.69 -17.95
CA SER A 6 12.27 14.68 -17.65
C SER A 6 12.05 14.03 -16.29
N MET A 7 12.77 12.93 -16.02
CA MET A 7 12.77 12.34 -14.68
C MET A 7 13.31 13.33 -13.63
N ALA A 8 14.32 14.12 -13.99
CA ALA A 8 14.93 15.11 -13.09
C ALA A 8 13.95 16.23 -12.74
N SER A 9 13.26 16.81 -13.74
CA SER A 9 12.27 17.89 -13.50
C SER A 9 11.09 17.39 -12.67
N ARG A 10 10.64 16.15 -12.89
CA ARG A 10 9.60 15.52 -12.08
C ARG A 10 10.06 15.26 -10.65
N ALA A 11 11.26 14.71 -10.48
CA ALA A 11 11.80 14.42 -9.15
C ALA A 11 11.94 15.70 -8.32
N ALA A 12 12.47 16.78 -8.91
CA ALA A 12 12.59 18.07 -8.24
C ALA A 12 11.24 18.60 -7.76
N PHE A 13 10.20 18.55 -8.61
CA PHE A 13 8.85 18.94 -8.22
C PHE A 13 8.27 18.05 -7.11
N LEU A 14 8.39 16.72 -7.22
CA LEU A 14 7.81 15.79 -6.23
C LEU A 14 8.51 15.86 -4.86
N GLN A 15 9.75 16.35 -4.82
CA GLN A 15 10.55 16.51 -3.59
C GLN A 15 10.38 17.87 -2.91
N ASP A 16 9.68 18.83 -3.52
CA ASP A 16 9.48 20.15 -2.92
C ASP A 16 8.67 20.07 -1.61
N PRO A 17 9.26 20.46 -0.46
CA PRO A 17 8.59 20.39 0.83
C PRO A 17 7.46 21.42 0.99
N ALA A 18 7.38 22.45 0.14
CA ALA A 18 6.32 23.45 0.16
C ALA A 18 4.98 22.91 -0.39
N HIS A 19 4.98 21.77 -1.07
CA HIS A 19 3.77 21.17 -1.60
C HIS A 19 2.85 20.64 -0.49
N ARG A 20 1.53 20.87 -0.67
CA ARG A 20 0.48 20.34 0.20
C ARG A 20 0.52 18.81 0.29
N ILE A 21 0.83 18.13 -0.81
CA ILE A 21 0.99 16.68 -0.88
C ILE A 21 2.49 16.39 -1.05
N ARG A 22 3.07 15.70 -0.07
CA ARG A 22 4.48 15.31 -0.10
C ARG A 22 4.60 13.82 -0.40
N PHE A 23 5.44 13.48 -1.37
CA PHE A 23 5.75 12.09 -1.70
C PHE A 23 6.92 11.61 -0.85
N VAL A 24 6.70 10.55 -0.08
CA VAL A 24 7.74 9.88 0.71
C VAL A 24 8.03 8.53 0.08
N TYR A 25 9.28 8.31 -0.31
CA TYR A 25 9.72 7.07 -0.93
C TYR A 25 10.40 6.18 0.11
N THR A 26 10.07 4.89 0.12
CA THR A 26 10.83 3.90 0.88
C THR A 26 12.23 3.73 0.25
N PRO A 27 13.27 3.41 1.04
CA PRO A 27 14.57 3.04 0.48
C PRO A 27 14.44 1.92 -0.55
N LYS A 28 15.42 1.87 -1.47
CA LYS A 28 15.48 0.80 -2.47
C LYS A 28 15.50 -0.56 -1.77
N HIS A 29 14.73 -1.51 -2.30
CA HIS A 29 14.58 -2.86 -1.75
C HIS A 29 13.95 -2.95 -0.35
N CYS A 30 13.27 -1.89 0.12
CA CYS A 30 12.57 -1.89 1.41
C CYS A 30 11.04 -1.84 1.25
N SER A 31 10.48 -2.64 0.34
CA SER A 31 9.01 -2.75 0.18
C SER A 31 8.30 -3.20 1.45
N TRP A 32 8.98 -3.93 2.34
CA TRP A 32 8.47 -4.34 3.65
C TRP A 32 8.15 -3.16 4.59
N LEU A 33 8.68 -1.96 4.32
CA LEU A 33 8.32 -0.73 5.04
C LEU A 33 7.00 -0.12 4.55
N ASN A 34 6.54 -0.53 3.36
CA ASN A 34 5.29 -0.03 2.81
C ASN A 34 4.10 -0.78 3.41
N GLN A 35 3.30 -0.09 4.22
CA GLN A 35 2.17 -0.69 4.93
C GLN A 35 1.11 -1.27 3.99
N VAL A 36 0.98 -0.74 2.76
CA VAL A 36 0.03 -1.28 1.77
C VAL A 36 0.36 -2.72 1.39
N GLU A 37 1.65 -3.09 1.38
CA GLU A 37 2.10 -4.44 1.07
C GLU A 37 1.69 -5.43 2.18
N ILE A 38 1.72 -4.98 3.44
CA ILE A 38 1.23 -5.76 4.58
C ILE A 38 -0.26 -6.05 4.40
N TRP A 39 -1.04 -5.02 4.02
CA TRP A 39 -2.47 -5.15 3.77
C TRP A 39 -2.76 -6.10 2.60
N PHE A 40 -2.04 -6.00 1.48
CA PHE A 40 -2.15 -6.95 0.37
C PHE A 40 -1.81 -8.38 0.77
N GLY A 41 -0.84 -8.57 1.66
CA GLY A 41 -0.57 -9.87 2.27
C GLY A 41 -1.77 -10.42 3.06
N ILE A 42 -2.50 -9.57 3.78
CA ILE A 42 -3.71 -9.96 4.50
C ILE A 42 -4.83 -10.32 3.52
N LEU A 43 -5.11 -9.46 2.53
CA LEU A 43 -6.08 -9.70 1.47
C LEU A 43 -5.81 -11.04 0.77
N THR A 44 -4.55 -11.28 0.43
CA THR A 44 -4.14 -12.52 -0.24
C THR A 44 -4.40 -13.74 0.63
N ARG A 45 -3.99 -13.71 1.90
CA ARG A 45 -4.16 -14.86 2.80
C ARG A 45 -5.62 -15.14 3.16
N ARG A 46 -6.43 -14.09 3.34
CA ARG A 46 -7.81 -14.20 3.84
C ARG A 46 -8.85 -14.35 2.75
N LEU A 47 -8.66 -13.71 1.60
CA LEU A 47 -9.62 -13.73 0.50
C LEU A 47 -9.11 -14.51 -0.71
N LEU A 48 -7.90 -14.24 -1.20
CA LEU A 48 -7.51 -14.69 -2.54
C LEU A 48 -6.91 -16.11 -2.61
N LYS A 49 -6.09 -16.52 -1.64
CA LYS A 49 -5.22 -17.71 -1.74
C LYS A 49 -5.96 -19.03 -1.98
N ARG A 50 -7.23 -19.13 -1.59
CA ARG A 50 -8.04 -20.35 -1.73
C ARG A 50 -9.41 -20.09 -2.35
N ALA A 51 -9.65 -18.88 -2.85
CA ALA A 51 -10.93 -18.56 -3.45
C ALA A 51 -10.95 -18.95 -4.93
N ARG A 52 -12.13 -19.36 -5.38
CA ARG A 52 -12.47 -19.48 -6.80
C ARG A 52 -13.59 -18.48 -7.04
N PHE A 53 -13.48 -17.73 -8.12
CA PHE A 53 -14.47 -16.74 -8.53
C PHE A 53 -15.02 -17.16 -9.88
N ALA A 54 -16.33 -17.04 -10.07
CA ALA A 54 -16.99 -17.38 -11.33
C ALA A 54 -16.73 -16.32 -12.41
N SER A 55 -16.39 -15.09 -12.01
CA SER A 55 -16.09 -13.98 -12.93
C SER A 55 -15.18 -12.93 -12.28
N THR A 56 -14.66 -12.02 -13.12
CA THR A 56 -13.93 -10.82 -12.67
C THR A 56 -14.82 -9.85 -11.88
N ASP A 57 -16.11 -9.79 -12.21
CA ASP A 57 -17.07 -8.96 -11.46
C ASP A 57 -17.29 -9.50 -10.06
N GLU A 58 -17.41 -10.82 -9.90
CA GLU A 58 -17.50 -11.44 -8.57
C GLU A 58 -16.22 -11.15 -7.76
N LEU A 59 -15.04 -11.31 -8.36
CA LEU A 59 -13.77 -10.99 -7.71
C LEU A 59 -13.76 -9.53 -7.23
N LYS A 60 -14.17 -8.57 -8.08
CA LYS A 60 -14.25 -7.15 -7.73
C LYS A 60 -15.18 -6.92 -6.55
N GLN A 61 -16.40 -7.47 -6.60
CA GLN A 61 -17.38 -7.33 -5.53
C GLN A 61 -16.85 -7.88 -4.20
N ARG A 62 -16.20 -9.05 -4.24
CA ARG A 62 -15.60 -9.71 -3.06
C ARG A 62 -14.46 -8.88 -2.46
N ILE A 63 -13.61 -8.28 -3.29
CA ILE A 63 -12.54 -7.39 -2.82
C ILE A 63 -13.13 -6.14 -2.16
N LEU A 64 -14.13 -5.50 -2.77
CA LEU A 64 -14.77 -4.31 -2.20
C LEU A 64 -15.45 -4.62 -0.86
N ALA A 65 -16.22 -5.70 -0.78
CA ALA A 65 -16.85 -6.15 0.46
C ALA A 65 -15.80 -6.46 1.56
N PHE A 66 -14.66 -7.06 1.17
CA PHE A 66 -13.57 -7.29 2.11
C PHE A 66 -12.93 -5.98 2.61
N ILE A 67 -12.77 -4.98 1.74
CA ILE A 67 -12.27 -3.66 2.12
C ILE A 67 -13.21 -3.02 3.15
N ASP A 68 -14.52 -3.01 2.88
CA ASP A 68 -15.51 -2.44 3.80
C ASP A 68 -15.50 -3.13 5.16
N PHE A 69 -15.53 -4.47 5.16
CA PHE A 69 -15.42 -5.26 6.37
C PHE A 69 -14.12 -4.98 7.13
N PHE A 70 -12.98 -4.96 6.43
CA PHE A 70 -11.68 -4.71 7.05
C PHE A 70 -11.65 -3.33 7.71
N ASN A 71 -12.13 -2.30 7.01
CA ASN A 71 -12.18 -0.93 7.52
C ASN A 71 -13.05 -0.79 8.77
N GLN A 72 -14.17 -1.50 8.83
CA GLN A 72 -15.09 -1.44 9.95
C GLN A 72 -14.62 -2.24 11.17
N THR A 73 -13.94 -3.37 10.96
CA THR A 73 -13.75 -4.37 12.03
C THR A 73 -12.30 -4.70 12.37
N LEU A 74 -11.37 -4.54 11.43
CA LEU A 74 -9.98 -4.97 11.56
C LEU A 74 -8.98 -3.83 11.45
N ALA A 75 -9.40 -2.66 10.96
CA ALA A 75 -8.55 -1.51 10.76
C ALA A 75 -7.98 -1.05 12.10
N LYS A 76 -6.67 -1.24 12.23
CA LYS A 76 -5.85 -0.74 13.32
C LYS A 76 -4.51 -0.32 12.76
N PRO A 77 -3.84 0.69 13.35
CA PRO A 77 -2.49 1.05 12.96
C PRO A 77 -1.60 -0.19 12.94
N PHE A 78 -0.92 -0.42 11.82
CA PHE A 78 0.09 -1.47 11.76
C PHE A 78 1.22 -1.09 12.71
N ARG A 79 1.56 -1.99 13.63
CA ARG A 79 2.80 -1.83 14.39
C ARG A 79 3.94 -2.16 13.43
N TRP A 80 4.86 -1.22 13.24
CA TRP A 80 6.03 -1.38 12.38
C TRP A 80 7.27 -0.78 13.06
N THR A 81 8.46 -1.20 12.62
CA THR A 81 9.73 -0.62 13.08
C THR A 81 10.72 -0.58 11.92
N TYR A 82 11.46 0.52 11.82
CA TYR A 82 12.51 0.71 10.81
C TYR A 82 13.83 0.03 11.18
N ILE A 83 13.97 -0.45 12.42
CA ILE A 83 15.24 -0.94 12.99
C ILE A 83 15.58 -2.37 12.48
N GLY A 84 14.74 -2.97 11.64
CA GLY A 84 14.95 -4.32 11.11
C GLY A 84 14.78 -5.44 12.15
N LYS A 85 14.44 -5.12 13.40
CA LYS A 85 14.11 -6.09 14.45
C LYS A 85 12.61 -6.40 14.39
N PRO A 86 12.19 -7.66 14.27
CA PRO A 86 10.78 -8.01 14.34
C PRO A 86 10.15 -7.51 15.65
N LEU A 87 8.93 -7.00 15.57
CA LEU A 87 8.17 -6.66 16.78
C LEU A 87 7.80 -7.94 17.50
N MET A 88 8.07 -7.99 18.81
CA MET A 88 7.62 -9.11 19.66
C MET A 88 6.09 -9.05 19.80
N ALA A 89 5.47 -10.23 19.74
CA ALA A 89 4.01 -10.42 19.81
C ALA A 89 3.49 -10.19 21.23
#